data_AF-A0A2A8CZJ9-F1
#
_entry.id   AF-A0A2A8CZJ9-F1
#
_cell.length_a   1.000
_cell.length_b   1.000
_cell.length_c   1.000
_cell.angle_alpha   90.00
_cell.angle_beta   90.00
_cell.angle_gamma   90.00
#
_symmetry.space_group_name_H-M   'P 1'
#
loop_
_entity.id
_entity.type
_entity.pdbx_description
1 polymer ?
#
loop_
_entity_poly.entity_id
_entity_poly.type
_entity_poly.pdbx_seq_one_letter_code
_entity_poly.pdbx_strand_id
1 'polypeptide(L)'
;MNAKETTDPLPDEAREALSKVYHDLNNPLSIISGNAQFLLEISRDADLDDAFITSVEDIREAADRMSEALRRLTEIRQAGTEE
;
A
#
# COMPACT_ATOMS: atom_id res chain seq x y z
N MET A 1 -24.74 -16.30 28.66
CA MET A 1 -23.40 -16.85 28.37
C MET A 1 -22.92 -16.12 27.13
N ASN A 2 -22.06 -15.11 27.28
CA ASN A 2 -21.47 -14.42 26.15
C ASN A 2 -20.16 -15.13 25.84
N ALA A 3 -20.08 -15.76 24.67
CA ALA A 3 -18.83 -16.30 24.16
C ALA A 3 -17.86 -15.13 24.03
N LYS A 4 -16.78 -15.17 24.81
CA LYS A 4 -15.63 -14.31 24.63
C LYS A 4 -15.05 -14.72 23.28
N GLU A 5 -15.28 -13.92 22.25
CA GLU A 5 -14.63 -14.09 20.95
C GLU A 5 -13.14 -13.80 21.21
N THR A 6 -12.39 -14.87 21.49
CA THR A 6 -10.95 -14.78 21.69
C THR A 6 -10.35 -14.40 20.35
N THR A 7 -10.02 -13.12 20.17
CA THR A 7 -9.09 -12.69 19.13
C THR A 7 -7.73 -13.22 19.51
N ASP A 8 -7.50 -14.51 19.25
CA ASP A 8 -6.18 -15.10 19.46
C ASP A 8 -5.18 -14.34 18.58
N PRO A 9 -4.05 -13.89 19.15
CA PRO A 9 -3.03 -13.22 18.38
C PRO A 9 -2.58 -14.11 17.22
N LEU A 10 -2.44 -13.51 16.02
CA LEU A 10 -1.92 -14.21 14.85
C LEU A 10 -0.61 -14.96 15.19
N PRO A 11 -0.45 -16.22 14.75
CA PRO A 11 0.78 -16.98 14.94
C PRO A 11 2.00 -16.19 14.46
N ASP A 12 3.15 -16.35 15.12
CA ASP A 12 4.39 -15.62 14.79
C ASP A 12 4.80 -15.77 13.33
N GLU A 13 4.54 -16.94 12.74
CA GLU A 13 4.76 -17.23 11.31
C GLU A 13 3.91 -16.34 10.40
N ALA A 14 2.63 -16.10 10.76
CA ALA A 14 1.74 -15.23 10.02
C ALA A 14 2.15 -13.75 10.15
N ARG A 15 2.69 -13.36 11.31
CA ARG A 15 3.22 -12.02 11.56
C ARG A 15 4.45 -11.73 10.71
N GLU A 16 5.37 -12.69 10.65
CA GLU A 16 6.59 -12.60 9.83
C GLU A 16 6.25 -12.57 8.34
N ALA A 17 5.34 -13.45 7.89
CA ALA A 17 4.86 -13.46 6.52
C ALA A 17 4.22 -12.11 6.11
N LEU A 18 3.40 -11.52 6.98
CA LEU A 18 2.77 -10.23 6.70
C LEU A 18 3.80 -9.09 6.64
N SER A 19 4.76 -9.07 7.56
CA SER A 19 5.84 -8.08 7.54
C SER A 19 6.64 -8.16 6.25
N LYS A 20 6.94 -9.39 5.79
CA LYS A 20 7.61 -9.63 4.53
C LYS A 20 6.79 -9.13 3.34
N VAL A 21 5.50 -9.46 3.27
CA VAL A 21 4.61 -8.98 2.20
C VAL A 21 4.53 -7.45 2.18
N TYR A 22 4.45 -6.81 3.35
CA TYR A 22 4.47 -5.35 3.46
C TYR A 22 5.75 -4.76 2.86
N HIS A 23 6.92 -5.28 3.23
CA HIS A 23 8.19 -4.82 2.67
C HIS A 23 8.31 -5.09 1.16
N ASP A 24 7.96 -6.30 0.73
CA ASP A 24 8.06 -6.75 -0.67
C ASP A 24 7.15 -5.94 -1.60
N LEU A 25 6.02 -5.43 -1.10
CA LEU A 25 5.08 -4.61 -1.87
C LEU A 25 5.34 -3.10 -1.74
N ASN A 26 5.75 -2.59 -0.58
CA ASN A 26 6.01 -1.15 -0.44
C ASN A 26 7.14 -0.66 -1.35
N ASN A 27 8.17 -1.49 -1.57
CA ASN A 27 9.29 -1.12 -2.44
C ASN A 27 8.86 -0.90 -3.91
N PRO A 28 8.22 -1.87 -4.60
CA PRO A 28 7.73 -1.64 -5.96
C PRO A 28 6.65 -0.55 -6.02
N LEU A 29 5.78 -0.40 -5.01
CA LEU A 29 4.78 0.67 -4.99
C LEU A 29 5.42 2.06 -4.89
N SER A 30 6.47 2.21 -4.08
CA SER A 30 7.24 3.46 -4.00
C SER A 30 7.91 3.80 -5.33
N ILE A 31 8.46 2.80 -6.02
CA ILE A 31 9.07 2.97 -7.35
C ILE A 31 8.01 3.39 -8.37
N ILE A 32 6.84 2.73 -8.38
CA ILE A 32 5.74 3.06 -9.30
C ILE A 32 5.26 4.50 -9.06
N SER A 33 5.01 4.88 -7.81
CA SER A 33 4.55 6.23 -7.45
C SER A 33 5.59 7.29 -7.82
N GLY A 34 6.88 7.03 -7.58
CA GLY A 34 7.97 7.91 -7.98
C GLY A 34 8.12 8.06 -9.50
N ASN A 35 8.01 6.96 -10.25
CA ASN A 35 8.04 7.01 -11.71
C ASN A 35 6.83 7.74 -12.29
N ALA A 36 5.64 7.53 -11.73
CA ALA A 36 4.44 8.25 -12.15
C ALA A 36 4.58 9.76 -11.89
N GLN A 37 5.09 10.14 -10.72
CA GLN A 37 5.40 11.54 -10.40
C GLN A 37 6.38 12.15 -11.40
N PHE A 38 7.45 11.43 -11.74
CA PHE A 38 8.43 11.87 -12.74
C PHE A 38 7.82 12.03 -14.14
N LEU A 39 6.95 11.10 -14.55
CA LEU A 39 6.25 11.18 -15.84
C LEU A 39 5.29 12.37 -15.89
N LEU A 40 4.61 12.70 -14.78
CA LEU A 40 3.78 13.92 -14.68
C LEU A 40 4.62 15.18 -14.86
N GLU A 41 5.83 15.22 -14.28
CA GLU A 41 6.75 16.34 -14.45
C GLU A 41 7.19 16.50 -15.90
N ILE A 42 7.60 15.42 -16.57
CA ILE A 42 7.98 15.45 -17.99
C ILE A 42 6.79 15.80 -18.89
N SER A 43 5.58 15.31 -18.59
CA SER A 43 4.40 15.53 -19.42
C SER A 43 4.03 17.01 -19.57
N ARG A 44 4.32 17.81 -18.53
CA ARG A 44 4.10 19.26 -18.52
C ARG A 44 5.04 19.99 -19.48
N ASP A 45 6.27 19.51 -19.61
CA ASP A 45 7.29 20.09 -20.49
C ASP A 45 7.14 19.61 -21.95
N ALA A 46 6.55 18.42 -22.14
CA ALA A 46 6.44 17.75 -23.44
C ALA A 46 5.10 17.96 -24.16
N ASP A 47 4.16 18.72 -23.58
CA ASP A 47 2.81 18.97 -24.13
C ASP A 47 2.07 17.68 -24.50
N LEU A 48 2.13 16.69 -23.60
CA LEU A 48 1.44 15.41 -23.79
C LEU A 48 -0.07 15.58 -23.57
N ASP A 49 -0.86 14.74 -24.23
CA ASP A 49 -2.31 14.82 -24.15
C ASP A 49 -2.88 14.49 -22.76
N ASP A 50 -4.08 14.99 -22.50
CA ASP A 50 -4.80 14.79 -21.23
C ASP A 50 -5.03 13.31 -20.90
N ALA A 51 -5.10 12.44 -21.92
CA ALA A 51 -5.31 11.01 -21.73
C ALA A 51 -4.06 10.35 -21.12
N PHE A 52 -2.87 10.74 -21.58
CA PHE A 52 -1.61 10.33 -20.97
C PHE A 52 -1.52 10.81 -19.52
N ILE A 53 -1.77 12.10 -19.28
CA ILE A 53 -1.71 12.69 -17.93
C ILE A 53 -2.65 11.95 -16.98
N THR A 54 -3.92 11.79 -17.36
CA THR A 54 -4.93 11.06 -16.57
C THR A 54 -4.48 9.63 -16.27
N SER A 55 -3.93 8.92 -17.27
CA SER A 55 -3.46 7.54 -17.07
C SER A 55 -2.32 7.46 -16.05
N VAL A 56 -1.40 8.43 -16.05
CA VAL A 56 -0.29 8.47 -15.08
C VAL A 56 -0.80 8.82 -13.68
N GLU A 57 -1.76 9.74 -13.56
CA GLU A 57 -2.42 10.07 -12.29
C GLU A 57 -3.14 8.87 -11.70
N ASP A 58 -3.88 8.11 -12.52
CA ASP A 58 -4.57 6.87 -12.12
C ASP A 58 -3.58 5.82 -11.59
N ILE A 59 -2.43 5.64 -12.25
CA ILE A 59 -1.38 4.71 -11.81
C ILE A 59 -0.82 5.14 -10.45
N ARG A 60 -0.54 6.44 -10.27
CA ARG A 60 -0.03 6.97 -8.99
C ARG A 60 -1.05 6.74 -7.87
N GLU A 61 -2.30 7.10 -8.13
CA GLU A 61 -3.36 6.95 -7.13
C GLU A 61 -3.58 5.48 -6.75
N ALA A 62 -3.55 4.57 -7.72
CA ALA A 62 -3.64 3.13 -7.45
C ALA A 62 -2.49 2.65 -6.56
N ALA A 63 -1.26 3.07 -6.82
CA ALA A 63 -0.10 2.70 -6.02
C ALA A 63 -0.18 3.24 -4.58
N ASP A 64 -0.66 4.47 -4.42
CA ASP A 64 -0.85 5.10 -3.11
C ASP A 64 -1.97 4.40 -2.31
N ARG A 65 -3.10 4.07 -2.95
CA ARG A 65 -4.20 3.30 -2.34
C ARG A 65 -3.75 1.91 -1.88
N MET A 66 -2.91 1.24 -2.67
CA MET A 66 -2.34 -0.06 -2.30
C MET A 66 -1.41 0.04 -1.09
N SER A 67 -0.56 1.07 -1.05
CA SER A 67 0.37 1.31 0.06
C SER A 67 -0.38 1.59 1.37
N GLU A 68 -1.44 2.41 1.31
CA GLU A 68 -2.31 2.70 2.45
C GLU A 68 -3.07 1.45 2.94
N ALA A 69 -3.57 0.61 2.02
CA ALA A 69 -4.24 -0.63 2.39
C ALA A 69 -3.29 -1.60 3.12
N LEU A 70 -2.04 -1.72 2.66
CA LEU A 70 -0.99 -2.54 3.29
C LEU A 70 -0.60 -2.01 4.68
N ARG A 71 -0.54 -0.68 4.82
CA ARG A 71 -0.28 -0.05 6.11
C ARG A 71 -1.40 -0.35 7.10
N ARG A 72 -2.66 -0.17 6.71
CA ARG A 72 -3.83 -0.49 7.55
C ARG A 72 -3.85 -1.95 7.98
N LEU A 73 -3.52 -2.86 7.06
CA LEU A 73 -3.43 -4.29 7.38
C LEU A 73 -2.39 -4.56 8.47
N THR A 74 -1.25 -3.87 8.42
CA THR A 74 -0.18 -3.97 9.43
C THR A 74 -0.61 -3.36 10.77
N GLU A 75 -1.30 -2.23 10.77
CA GLU A 75 -1.81 -1.55 11.96
C GLU A 75 -2.90 -2.37 12.68
N ILE A 76 -3.88 -2.91 11.95
CA ILE A 76 -4.93 -3.80 12.48
C ILE A 76 -4.30 -5.01 13.18
N ARG A 77 -3.23 -5.56 12.59
CA ARG A 77 -2.50 -6.70 13.16
C ARG A 77 -1.73 -6.34 14.44
N GLN A 78 -1.23 -5.12 14.59
CA GLN A 78 -0.53 -4.69 15.80
C GLN A 78 -1.52 -4.42 16.95
N ALA A 79 -2.68 -3.84 16.65
CA ALA A 79 -3.72 -3.56 17.63
C ALA A 79 -4.29 -4.82 18.31
N GLY A 80 -4.34 -5.96 17.60
CA GLY A 80 -4.76 -7.25 18.18
C GLY A 80 -3.71 -7.94 19.06
N THR A 81 -2.60 -7.27 19.40
CA THR A 81 -1.48 -7.86 20.13
C THR A 81 -1.12 -7.14 21.43
N GLU A 82 -1.87 -6.08 21.77
CA GLU A 82 -1.80 -5.34 23.03
C GLU A 82 -3.04 -5.64 23.90
N GLU A 83 -3.14 -6.85 24.45
CA GLU A 83 -4.00 -7.18 25.61
C GLU A 83 -3.32 -8.20 26.55
#